data_AF-A0A4Y2L054-F1
#
_entry.id   AF-A0A4Y2L054-F1
#
_cell.length_a   1.000
_cell.length_b   1.000
_cell.length_c   1.000
_cell.angle_alpha   90.00
_cell.angle_beta   90.00
_cell.angle_gamma   90.00
#
_symmetry.space_group_name_H-M   'P 1'
#
loop_
_entity.id
_entity.type
_entity.pdbx_description
1 polymer ?
#
loop_
_entity_poly.entity_id
_entity_poly.type
_entity_poly.pdbx_seq_one_letter_code
_entity_poly.pdbx_strand_id
1 'polypeptide(L)'
;MDSLKKRRSAVRINFTKTANLLKEELKKDGSDKGILRVKLIRLQEYLNNLKDYDDKIIALLADSAADEDALSAEMEGCDKYRDEFHVLTGIMDEKFKRTLVGLAAFLLTTA
;
A
#
# COMPACT_ATOMS: atom_id res chain seq x y z
N MET A 1 -6.56 -20.56 13.52
CA MET A 1 -6.29 -19.11 13.72
C MET A 1 -4.82 -18.75 13.50
N ASP A 2 -3.86 -19.42 14.16
CA ASP A 2 -2.43 -19.03 14.09
C ASP A 2 -1.81 -19.08 12.69
N SER A 3 -2.24 -20.02 11.85
CA SER A 3 -1.79 -20.11 10.47
C SER A 3 -2.19 -18.89 9.63
N LEU A 4 -3.39 -18.33 9.85
CA LEU A 4 -3.87 -17.12 9.18
C LEU A 4 -3.09 -15.90 9.65
N LYS A 5 -2.92 -15.74 10.98
CA LYS A 5 -2.10 -14.67 11.56
C LYS A 5 -0.66 -14.69 11.03
N LYS A 6 -0.06 -15.88 10.90
CA LYS A 6 1.29 -16.04 10.33
C LYS A 6 1.37 -15.64 8.86
N ARG A 7 0.39 -16.06 8.04
CA ARG A 7 0.32 -15.68 6.62
C ARG A 7 0.11 -14.18 6.46
N ARG A 8 -0.82 -13.58 7.22
CA ARG A 8 -1.03 -12.14 7.27
C ARG A 8 0.26 -11.39 7.60
N SER A 9 0.99 -11.81 8.63
CA SER A 9 2.29 -11.21 8.98
C SER A 9 3.30 -11.28 7.83
N ALA A 10 3.35 -12.38 7.09
CA ALA A 10 4.21 -12.49 5.90
C ALA A 10 3.80 -11.49 4.80
N VAL A 11 2.50 -11.31 4.56
CA VAL A 11 2.00 -10.30 3.60
C VAL A 11 2.34 -8.89 4.08
N ARG A 12 2.15 -8.57 5.36
CA ARG A 12 2.52 -7.28 5.96
C ARG A 12 4.01 -6.97 5.75
N ILE A 13 4.89 -7.95 5.97
CA ILE A 13 6.34 -7.82 5.73
C ILE A 13 6.62 -7.51 4.26
N ASN A 14 5.98 -8.22 3.33
CA ASN A 14 6.19 -8.02 1.90
C ASN A 14 5.65 -6.68 1.40
N PHE A 15 4.50 -6.24 1.94
CA PHE A 15 3.96 -4.90 1.72
C PHE A 15 4.98 -3.84 2.15
N THR A 16 5.43 -3.87 3.41
CA THR A 16 6.36 -2.87 3.94
C THR A 16 7.67 -2.83 3.16
N LYS A 17 8.23 -3.99 2.80
CA LYS A 17 9.42 -4.06 1.93
C LYS A 17 9.19 -3.38 0.58
N THR A 18 8.05 -3.68 -0.07
CA THR A 18 7.72 -3.11 -1.39
C THR A 18 7.45 -1.61 -1.30
N ALA A 19 6.77 -1.16 -0.24
CA ALA A 19 6.48 0.24 0.03
C ALA A 19 7.77 1.04 0.23
N ASN A 20 8.72 0.51 1.00
CA ASN A 20 10.02 1.15 1.18
C ASN A 20 10.80 1.23 -0.13
N LEU A 21 10.82 0.17 -0.94
CA LEU A 21 11.43 0.21 -2.27
C LEU A 21 10.75 1.23 -3.19
N LEU A 22 9.43 1.39 -3.11
CA LEU A 22 8.71 2.40 -3.86
C LEU A 22 9.08 3.81 -3.40
N LYS A 23 9.17 4.06 -2.09
CA LYS A 23 9.62 5.34 -1.52
C LYS A 23 11.02 5.70 -1.99
N GLU A 24 11.95 4.76 -1.97
CA GLU A 24 13.32 4.99 -2.47
C GLU A 24 13.33 5.29 -3.97
N GLU A 25 12.51 4.60 -4.76
CA GLU A 25 12.40 4.90 -6.19
C GLU A 25 11.80 6.29 -6.43
N LEU A 26 10.77 6.68 -5.67
CA LEU A 26 10.10 7.98 -5.75
C LEU A 26 11.01 9.16 -5.38
N LYS A 27 12.11 8.95 -4.65
CA LYS A 27 13.10 10.00 -4.34
C LYS A 27 14.01 10.35 -5.52
N LYS A 28 14.11 9.51 -6.55
CA LYS A 28 15.01 9.73 -7.69
C LYS A 28 14.42 10.71 -8.69
N ASP A 29 15.19 11.65 -9.23
CA ASP A 29 14.66 12.64 -10.18
C ASP A 29 14.27 12.06 -11.56
N GLY A 30 14.79 10.88 -11.90
CA GLY A 30 14.52 10.15 -13.14
C GLY A 30 13.84 8.79 -12.96
N SER A 31 13.01 8.61 -11.93
CA SER A 31 12.35 7.31 -11.67
C SER A 31 11.62 6.76 -12.90
N ASP A 32 11.81 5.48 -13.18
CA ASP A 32 11.08 4.79 -14.23
C ASP A 32 9.59 4.65 -13.84
N LYS A 33 8.72 5.29 -14.64
CA LYS A 33 7.27 5.29 -14.42
C LYS A 33 6.65 3.89 -14.47
N GLY A 34 7.19 3.00 -15.31
CA GLY A 34 6.78 1.60 -15.42
C GLY A 34 7.13 0.83 -14.15
N ILE A 35 8.34 1.01 -13.63
CA ILE A 35 8.77 0.38 -12.37
C ILE A 35 7.91 0.85 -11.19
N LEU A 36 7.62 2.15 -11.11
CA LEU A 36 6.74 2.72 -10.08
C LEU A 36 5.33 2.10 -10.16
N ARG A 37 4.72 2.02 -11.35
CA ARG A 37 3.41 1.41 -11.56
C ARG A 37 3.38 -0.07 -11.15
N VAL A 38 4.38 -0.86 -11.55
CA VAL A 38 4.46 -2.29 -11.19
C VAL A 38 4.54 -2.46 -9.67
N LYS A 39 5.33 -1.63 -8.97
CA LYS A 39 5.40 -1.67 -7.50
C LYS A 39 4.06 -1.29 -6.87
N LEU A 40 3.36 -0.30 -7.41
CA LEU A 40 2.04 0.09 -6.92
C LEU A 40 1.00 -1.02 -7.09
N ILE A 41 0.97 -1.68 -8.26
CA ILE A 41 0.09 -2.84 -8.51
C ILE A 41 0.34 -3.94 -7.48
N ARG A 42 1.60 -4.28 -7.21
CA ARG A 42 1.95 -5.27 -6.17
C ARG A 42 1.49 -4.86 -4.77
N LEU A 43 1.57 -3.58 -4.42
CA LEU A 43 1.06 -3.09 -3.14
C LEU A 43 -0.46 -3.27 -3.04
N GLN A 44 -1.20 -3.00 -4.14
CA GLN A 44 -2.64 -3.24 -4.20
C GLN A 44 -2.99 -4.73 -4.03
N GLU A 45 -2.23 -5.63 -4.66
CA GLU A 45 -2.40 -7.09 -4.48
C GLU A 45 -2.19 -7.51 -3.02
N TYR A 46 -1.16 -6.97 -2.36
CA TYR A 46 -0.94 -7.22 -0.94
C TYR A 46 -2.08 -6.67 -0.06
N LEU A 47 -2.65 -5.50 -0.37
CA LEU A 47 -3.82 -5.00 0.35
C LEU A 47 -5.04 -5.91 0.22
N ASN A 48 -5.31 -6.40 -0.98
CA ASN A 48 -6.43 -7.33 -1.20
C ASN A 48 -6.23 -8.62 -0.39
N ASN A 49 -4.99 -9.13 -0.34
CA ASN A 49 -4.66 -10.27 0.51
C ASN A 49 -4.80 -9.97 2.00
N LEU A 50 -4.36 -8.79 2.46
CA LEU A 50 -4.51 -8.39 3.86
C LEU A 50 -5.97 -8.33 4.25
N LYS A 51 -6.82 -7.69 3.43
CA LYS A 51 -8.26 -7.64 3.64
C LYS A 51 -8.87 -9.03 3.76
N ASP A 52 -8.55 -9.95 2.85
CA ASP A 52 -9.04 -11.33 2.91
C ASP A 52 -8.61 -12.05 4.21
N TYR A 53 -7.37 -11.84 4.66
CA TYR A 53 -6.92 -12.40 5.93
C TYR A 53 -7.59 -11.75 7.15
N ASP A 54 -7.76 -10.43 7.14
CA ASP A 54 -8.38 -9.66 8.21
C ASP A 54 -9.87 -10.04 8.34
N ASP A 55 -10.62 -10.11 7.23
CA ASP A 55 -12.03 -10.55 7.20
C ASP A 55 -12.17 -11.98 7.75
N LYS A 56 -11.28 -12.90 7.36
CA LYS A 56 -11.27 -14.29 7.89
C LYS A 56 -10.94 -14.36 9.38
N ILE A 57 -10.02 -13.51 9.84
CA ILE A 57 -9.62 -13.43 11.24
C ILE A 57 -10.76 -12.87 12.09
N ILE A 58 -11.40 -11.80 11.62
CA ILE A 58 -12.54 -11.16 12.29
C ILE A 58 -13.72 -12.14 12.37
N ALA A 59 -14.06 -12.83 11.28
CA ALA A 59 -15.13 -13.83 11.28
C ALA A 59 -14.88 -14.95 12.29
N LEU A 60 -13.65 -15.49 12.34
CA LEU A 60 -13.29 -16.51 13.32
C LEU A 60 -13.30 -16.01 14.77
N LEU A 61 -13.00 -14.73 15.00
CA LEU A 61 -13.09 -14.13 16.33
C LEU A 61 -14.56 -13.97 16.74
N ALA A 62 -15.41 -13.44 15.86
CA ALA A 62 -16.83 -13.24 16.09
C ALA A 62 -17.60 -14.57 16.31
N ASP A 63 -17.22 -15.63 15.60
CA ASP A 63 -17.81 -16.98 15.76
C ASP A 63 -17.30 -17.71 17.01
N SER A 64 -16.24 -17.19 17.65
CA SER A 64 -15.71 -17.72 18.90
C SER A 64 -16.26 -16.94 20.09
N ALA A 65 -16.23 -17.52 21.29
CA ALA A 65 -16.47 -16.77 22.54
C ALA A 65 -15.29 -15.84 22.89
N ALA A 66 -14.64 -15.25 21.88
CA ALA A 66 -13.56 -14.31 22.07
C ALA A 66 -14.09 -13.03 22.72
N ASP A 67 -13.21 -12.41 23.49
CA ASP A 67 -13.45 -11.13 24.15
C ASP A 67 -13.72 -10.02 23.13
N GLU A 68 -14.69 -9.15 23.41
CA GLU A 68 -15.03 -8.01 22.54
C GLU A 68 -13.83 -7.08 22.35
N ASP A 69 -12.98 -6.95 23.37
CA ASP A 69 -11.74 -6.18 23.31
C ASP A 69 -10.75 -6.77 22.29
N ALA A 70 -10.70 -8.10 22.16
CA ALA A 70 -9.83 -8.77 21.19
C ALA A 70 -10.32 -8.60 19.74
N LEU A 71 -11.64 -8.53 19.54
CA LEU A 71 -12.23 -8.22 18.24
C LEU A 71 -11.98 -6.76 17.86
N SER A 72 -12.19 -5.84 18.79
CA SER A 72 -11.99 -4.39 18.59
C SER A 72 -10.54 -4.05 18.22
N ALA A 73 -9.57 -4.59 18.97
CA ALA A 73 -8.15 -4.39 18.70
C ALA A 73 -7.72 -4.91 17.30
N GLU A 74 -8.35 -5.98 16.82
CA GLU A 74 -8.06 -6.54 15.50
C GLU A 74 -8.64 -5.67 14.38
N MET A 75 -9.81 -5.06 14.59
CA MET A 75 -10.43 -4.12 13.65
C MET A 75 -9.62 -2.82 13.51
N GLU A 76 -9.13 -2.24 14.62
CA GLU A 76 -8.33 -1.02 14.58
C GLU A 76 -7.01 -1.17 13.78
N GLY A 77 -6.45 -2.38 13.75
CA GLY A 77 -5.18 -2.66 13.06
C GLY A 77 -5.25 -2.71 11.53
N CYS A 78 -6.45 -2.72 10.94
CA CYS A 78 -6.66 -2.97 9.52
C CYS A 78 -6.31 -1.77 8.62
N ASP A 79 -6.46 -0.55 9.11
CA ASP A 79 -6.47 0.65 8.26
C ASP A 79 -5.07 1.17 7.89
N LYS A 80 -4.06 0.88 8.72
CA LYS A 80 -2.69 1.40 8.57
C LYS A 80 -2.10 1.20 7.17
N TYR A 81 -2.26 0.01 6.60
CA TYR A 81 -1.66 -0.34 5.30
C TYR A 81 -2.41 0.31 4.14
N ARG A 82 -3.73 0.49 4.27
CA ARG A 82 -4.57 1.18 3.29
C ARG A 82 -4.17 2.65 3.21
N ASP A 83 -4.00 3.31 4.35
CA ASP A 83 -3.62 4.72 4.39
C ASP A 83 -2.22 4.94 3.81
N GLU A 84 -1.26 4.07 4.13
CA GLU A 84 0.08 4.12 3.54
C GLU A 84 0.05 3.98 2.01
N PHE A 85 -0.79 3.09 1.48
CA PHE A 85 -0.96 2.94 0.03
C PHE A 85 -1.56 4.18 -0.63
N HIS A 86 -2.56 4.81 -0.01
CA HIS A 86 -3.15 6.05 -0.54
C HIS A 86 -2.14 7.19 -0.57
N VAL A 87 -1.32 7.34 0.47
CA VAL A 87 -0.23 8.32 0.49
C VAL A 87 0.76 8.08 -0.66
N LEU A 88 1.18 6.84 -0.86
CA LEU A 88 2.13 6.49 -1.94
C LEU A 88 1.54 6.74 -3.33
N THR A 89 0.25 6.44 -3.51
CA THR A 89 -0.47 6.70 -4.77
C THR A 89 -0.54 8.19 -5.05
N GLY A 90 -0.89 9.01 -4.04
CA GLY A 90 -0.95 10.47 -4.17
C GLY A 90 0.40 11.08 -4.57
N ILE A 91 1.49 10.66 -3.91
CA ILE A 91 2.85 11.13 -4.25
C ILE A 91 3.22 10.77 -5.70
N MET A 92 2.87 9.56 -6.14
CA MET A 92 3.16 9.11 -7.50
C MET A 92 2.37 9.92 -8.54
N ASP A 93 1.09 10.19 -8.28
CA ASP A 93 0.23 10.99 -9.16
C ASP A 93 0.73 12.44 -9.28
N GLU A 94 1.12 13.06 -8.17
CA GLU A 94 1.72 14.40 -8.19
C GLU A 94 3.01 14.44 -9.01
N LYS A 95 3.86 13.43 -8.85
CA LYS A 95 5.12 13.33 -9.59
C LYS A 95 4.87 13.20 -11.10
N PHE A 96 3.90 12.40 -11.51
CA PHE A 96 3.54 12.26 -12.92
C PHE A 96 2.91 13.53 -13.51
N LYS A 97 2.08 14.25 -12.74
CA LYS A 97 1.53 15.55 -13.16
C LYS A 97 2.61 16.60 -13.37
N ARG A 98 3.59 16.71 -12.45
CA ARG A 98 4.71 17.66 -12.57
C ARG A 98 5.56 17.43 -13.82
N THR A 99 5.76 16.18 -14.24
CA THR A 99 6.51 15.88 -15.46
C THR A 99 5.84 16.46 -16.72
N LEU A 100 4.51 16.46 -16.80
CA LEU A 100 3.77 17.00 -17.94
C LEU A 100 3.84 18.53 -18.00
N VAL A 101 3.73 19.20 -16.85
CA VAL A 101 3.81 20.67 -16.76
C VAL A 101 5.22 21.18 -17.07
N GLY A 102 6.27 20.48 -16.62
CA GLY A 102 7.66 20.85 -16.91
C GLY A 102 8.02 20.75 -18.40
N LEU A 103 7.52 19.72 -19.09
CA LEU A 103 7.67 19.56 -20.54
C LEU A 103 6.95 20.66 -21.33
N ALA A 104 5.73 21.05 -20.90
CA ALA A 104 5.00 22.14 -21.53
C ALA A 104 5.69 23.50 -21.35
N ALA A 105 6.25 23.77 -20.16
CA ALA A 105 7.00 25.01 -19.89
C ALA A 105 8.31 25.09 -20.69
N PHE A 106 9.02 23.96 -20.85
CA PHE A 106 10.24 23.90 -21.66
C PHE A 106 9.96 24.20 -23.14
N LEU A 107 8.91 23.63 -23.72
CA LEU A 107 8.53 23.86 -25.12
C LEU A 107 8.08 25.32 -25.39
N LEU A 108 7.49 25.99 -24.40
CA LEU A 108 7.07 27.39 -24.53
C LEU A 108 8.21 28.40 -24.33
N THR A 109 9.36 28.00 -23.81
CA THR A 109 10.54 28.88 -23.60
C THR A 109 11.64 28.68 -24.63
N THR A 110 11.53 27.66 -25.50
CA THR A 110 12.45 27.43 -26.63
C THR A 110 11.85 27.80 -28.00
N ALA A 111 10.67 28.40 -28.03
CA ALA A 111 10.03 28.98 -29.21
C ALA A 111 10.07 30.51 -29.13
#